data_AF-A0AA91EEF6-F1
#
_entry.id   AF-A0AA91EEF6-F1
#
_cell.length_a   1.000
_cell.length_b   1.000
_cell.length_c   1.000
_cell.angle_alpha   90.00
_cell.angle_beta   90.00
_cell.angle_gamma   90.00
#
_symmetry.space_group_name_H-M   'P 1'
#
loop_
_entity.id
_entity.type
_entity.pdbx_description
1 polymer ?
#
loop_
_entity_poly.entity_id
_entity_poly.type
_entity_poly.pdbx_seq_one_letter_code
_entity_poly.pdbx_strand_id
1 'polypeptide(L)' 'MYPAAWAFIKTVYLIGSVISALLTFKACADPSLKIRIFTAILIGLTWPMSFPIVLLFWAFM' A
#
# COMPACT_ATOMS: atom_id res chain seq x y z
N MET A 1 29.44 -3.43 -3.03
CA MET A 1 28.13 -3.24 -2.36
C MET A 1 27.72 -1.80 -2.64
N TYR A 2 26.53 -1.52 -3.18
CA TYR A 2 26.11 -0.16 -3.58
C TYR A 2 25.25 0.48 -2.46
N PRO A 3 25.86 1.12 -1.45
CA PRO A 3 25.13 1.63 -0.27
C PRO A 3 24.06 2.67 -0.64
N ALA A 4 24.34 3.51 -1.64
CA ALA A 4 23.41 4.52 -2.13
C ALA A 4 22.16 3.88 -2.75
N ALA A 5 22.31 2.85 -3.59
CA ALA A 5 21.19 2.15 -4.21
C ALA A 5 20.32 1.43 -3.16
N TRP A 6 20.95 0.82 -2.16
CA TRP A 6 20.23 0.18 -1.05
C TRP A 6 19.43 1.17 -0.21
N ALA A 7 20.02 2.33 0.12
CA ALA A 7 19.32 3.40 0.83
C ALA A 7 18.11 3.91 0.03
N PHE A 8 18.30 4.13 -1.27
CA PHE A 8 17.23 4.57 -2.16
C PHE A 8 16.05 3.59 -2.19
N ILE A 9 16.32 2.30 -2.41
CA ILE A 9 15.27 1.26 -2.47
C ILE A 9 14.47 1.23 -1.16
N LYS A 10 15.15 1.22 0.00
CA LYS A 10 14.47 1.22 1.30
C LYS A 10 13.56 2.44 1.48
N THR A 11 14.03 3.62 1.11
CA THR A 11 13.23 4.85 1.21
C THR A 11 11.99 4.78 0.32
N VAL A 12 12.14 4.34 -0.94
CA VAL A 12 11.01 4.17 -1.86
C VAL A 12 10.01 3.15 -1.34
N TYR A 13 10.48 2.00 -0.86
CA TYR A 13 9.61 0.94 -0.33
C TYR A 13 8.87 1.38 0.94
N LEU A 14 9.51 2.14 1.82
CA LEU A 14 8.88 2.67 3.03
C LEU A 14 7.78 3.69 2.69
N ILE A 15 8.09 4.65 1.81
CA ILE A 15 7.13 5.67 1.37
C ILE A 15 5.95 5.01 0.65
N GLY A 16 6.22 4.10 -0.28
CA GLY A 16 5.19 3.36 -1.01
C GLY A 16 4.31 2.55 -0.08
N SER A 17 4.86 1.94 0.96
CA SER A 17 4.11 1.18 1.96
C SER A 17 3.12 2.06 2.74
N VAL A 18 3.58 3.22 3.22
CA VAL A 18 2.73 4.16 3.96
C VAL A 18 1.62 4.74 3.08
N ILE A 19 1.98 5.21 1.87
CA ILE A 19 1.01 5.80 0.94
C ILE A 19 -0.04 4.77 0.53
N SER A 20 0.38 3.57 0.15
CA SER A 20 -0.54 2.51 -0.29
C SER A 20 -1.45 2.04 0.84
N ALA A 21 -0.96 1.92 2.07
CA ALA A 21 -1.80 1.58 3.22
C ALA A 21 -2.88 2.66 3.47
N LEU A 22 -2.50 3.94 3.48
CA LEU A 22 -3.45 5.05 3.71
C LEU A 22 -4.52 5.12 2.62
N LEU A 23 -4.12 4.96 1.36
CA LEU A 23 -5.06 4.99 0.23
C LEU A 23 -5.95 3.74 0.21
N THR A 24 -5.39 2.56 0.48
CA THR A 24 -6.18 1.32 0.59
C THR A 24 -7.20 1.41 1.72
N PHE A 25 -6.83 1.99 2.87
CA PHE A 25 -7.76 2.19 3.98
C PHE A 25 -8.97 3.04 3.56
N LYS A 26 -8.74 4.07 2.73
CA LYS A 26 -9.81 4.92 2.17
C LYS A 26 -10.61 4.19 1.09
N ALA A 27 -9.96 3.44 0.21
CA ALA A 27 -10.60 2.70 -0.86
C ALA A 27 -11.45 1.51 -0.34
N CYS A 28 -11.06 0.92 0.79
CA CYS A 28 -11.80 -0.17 1.40
C CYS A 28 -13.08 0.35 2.07
N ALA A 29 -14.24 0.02 1.49
CA ALA A 29 -15.57 0.44 1.94
C ALA A 29 -16.25 -0.52 2.94
N ASP A 30 -15.49 -1.43 3.57
CA ASP A 30 -16.03 -2.42 4.50
C ASP A 30 -16.57 -1.78 5.80
N PRO A 31 -17.74 -2.17 6.33
CA PRO A 31 -18.28 -1.61 7.57
C PRO A 31 -17.42 -1.90 8.81
N SER A 32 -16.62 -2.98 8.80
CA SER A 32 -15.72 -3.35 9.88
C SER A 32 -14.40 -2.61 9.78
N LEU A 33 -14.16 -1.70 10.72
CA LEU A 33 -12.91 -0.95 10.81
C LEU A 33 -11.68 -1.88 10.95
N LYS A 34 -11.84 -3.02 11.64
CA LYS A 34 -10.78 -4.03 11.79
C LYS A 34 -10.36 -4.61 10.44
N ILE A 35 -11.33 -4.91 9.57
CA ILE A 35 -11.06 -5.45 8.22
C ILE A 35 -10.37 -4.38 7.38
N ARG A 36 -10.84 -3.14 7.44
CA ARG A 36 -10.21 -2.02 6.71
C ARG A 36 -8.73 -1.83 7.10
N ILE A 37 -8.42 -1.83 8.40
CA ILE A 37 -7.03 -1.72 8.87
C ILE A 37 -6.21 -2.93 8.43
N PHE A 38 -6.73 -4.15 8.60
CA PHE A 38 -6.04 -5.37 8.22
C PHE A 38 -5.70 -5.38 6.72
N THR A 39 -6.66 -5.07 5.87
CA THR A 39 -6.48 -4.95 4.42
C THR A 39 -5.48 -3.85 4.06
N ALA A 40 -5.57 -2.68 4.70
CA ALA A 40 -4.61 -1.59 4.49
C ALA A 40 -3.18 -1.99 4.82
N ILE A 41 -2.96 -2.72 5.92
CA ILE A 41 -1.63 -3.23 6.30
C ILE A 41 -1.13 -4.26 5.27
N LEU A 42 -1.97 -5.23 4.87
CA LEU A 42 -1.59 -6.24 3.88
C LEU A 42 -1.19 -5.63 2.54
N ILE A 43 -1.98 -4.68 2.03
CA ILE A 43 -1.64 -3.96 0.79
C ILE A 43 -0.41 -3.09 0.99
N GLY A 44 -0.29 -2.40 2.12
CA GLY A 44 0.90 -1.64 2.50
C GLY A 44 2.19 -2.46 2.42
N LEU A 45 2.16 -3.70 2.92
CA LEU A 45 3.32 -4.60 2.89
C LEU A 45 3.59 -5.20 1.51
N THR A 46 2.56 -5.39 0.69
CA THR A 46 2.64 -6.00 -0.64
C THR A 46 2.50 -4.99 -1.78
N TRP A 47 2.70 -3.71 -1.47
CA TRP A 47 2.31 -2.59 -2.33
C TRP A 47 2.85 -2.63 -3.76
N PRO A 48 4.10 -3.08 -4.06
CA PRO A 48 4.60 -3.06 -5.43
C PRO A 48 3.78 -3.95 -6.37
N MET A 49 3.15 -5.00 -5.84
CA MET A 49 2.31 -5.92 -6.60
C MET A 49 0.82 -5.58 -6.47
N SER A 50 0.33 -5.35 -5.26
CA SER A 50 -1.11 -5.28 -4.99
C SER A 50 -1.72 -3.88 -5.14
N PHE A 51 -0.94 -2.83 -4.89
CA PHE A 51 -1.47 -1.45 -4.88
C PHE A 51 -2.02 -0.97 -6.24
N PRO A 52 -1.39 -1.27 -7.40
CA PRO A 52 -1.96 -0.92 -8.70
C PRO A 52 -3.34 -1.51 -8.92
N ILE A 53 -3.57 -2.74 -8.46
CA ILE A 53 -4.87 -3.42 -8.54
C ILE A 53 -5.91 -2.72 -7.66
N VAL A 54 -5.53 -2.33 -6.43
CA VAL A 54 -6.41 -1.55 -5.55
C VAL A 54 -6.82 -0.22 -6.20
N LEU A 55 -5.89 0.50 -6.83
CA LEU A 55 -6.20 1.75 -7.53
C LEU A 55 -7.13 1.53 -8.73
N LEU A 56 -6.93 0.46 -9.49
CA LEU A 56 -7.82 0.10 -10.59
C LEU A 56 -9.24 -0.13 -10.09
N PHE A 57 -9.42 -1.00 -9.08
CA PHE A 57 -10.75 -1.23 -8.51
C PHE A 57 -11.34 0.06 -7.94
N TRP A 58 -10.55 0.88 -7.26
CA TRP A 58 -11.04 2.14 -6.70
C TRP A 58 -11.46 3.16 -7.77
N ALA A 59 -10.89 3.12 -8.97
CA ALA A 59 -11.26 4.01 -10.08
C ALA A 59 -12.52 3.57 -10.83
N PHE A 60 -12.82 2.26 -10.84
CA PHE A 60 -13.93 1.68 -11.59
C PHE A 60 -15.15 1.27 -10.74
N MET A 61 -15.05 1.38 -9.41
CA MET A 61 -16.09 1.04 -8.44
C MET A 61 -16.78 2.30 -7.91
#